data_AF-A0A2N5CLT1-F1
#
_entry.id   AF-A0A2N5CLT1-F1
#
_cell.length_a   1.000
_cell.length_b   1.000
_cell.length_c   1.000
_cell.angle_alpha   90.00
_cell.angle_beta   90.00
_cell.angle_gamma   90.00
#
_symmetry.space_group_name_H-M   'P 1'
#
loop_
_entity.id
_entity.type
_entity.pdbx_description
1 polymer ?
#
loop_
_entity_poly.entity_id
_entity_poly.type
_entity_poly.pdbx_seq_one_letter_code
_entity_poly.pdbx_strand_id
1 'polypeptide(L)'
;MSPYVTAMSTTTKSKVSSLHLVYPPISNQEAVWMQQDADVEAIIRRSDFYMIASRAEATYQDITCDHAAQTISFRFVVGDHFSDDVVLALNDLPTTVAKPQTAFFIEAGPKMIRIWTDDPQEIPDAELVDWFTTEKLLFDRSHGRQGIGGFANYRQAATYDLLYVGIAKVGDTFDRLIDNGHKARQTILSNEPQRYPGARVSDETYLFAFEVEPVMMTSYSLDHVFDESTFEPNYEHKRIVADAEKAFVSLLKPQYNRQLFKNYPKGVDGLYGSDFDRYGYNLCENLTLNTANGRFRGGRDLETGFISNEGDAIFVEGDTVQHFVSGVDFPADYGAPAPAPPSIDEPPSDPPTAS
;
A
#
# COMPACT_ATOMS: atom_id res chain seq x y z
N MET A 1 -44.50 -0.88 39.64
CA MET A 1 -43.97 -0.19 38.44
C MET A 1 -42.50 0.06 38.68
N SER A 2 -41.64 -0.79 38.13
CA SER A 2 -40.18 -0.61 38.14
C SER A 2 -39.77 -0.28 36.70
N PRO A 3 -38.97 0.78 36.47
CA PRO A 3 -38.64 1.19 35.13
C PRO A 3 -37.67 0.19 34.51
N TYR A 4 -37.90 -0.10 33.24
CA TYR A 4 -37.01 -0.84 32.36
C TYR A 4 -35.59 -0.29 32.46
N VAL A 5 -34.65 -1.13 32.91
CA VAL A 5 -33.24 -0.93 32.61
C VAL A 5 -33.12 -1.26 31.13
N THR A 6 -32.99 -0.24 30.30
CA THR A 6 -32.55 -0.39 28.91
C THR A 6 -31.21 -1.13 28.97
N ALA A 7 -31.17 -2.37 28.49
CA ALA A 7 -29.95 -3.16 28.43
C ALA A 7 -28.88 -2.34 27.71
N MET A 8 -27.79 -2.01 28.40
CA MET A 8 -26.59 -1.50 27.75
C MET A 8 -26.12 -2.57 26.75
N SER A 9 -25.57 -2.14 25.61
CA SER A 9 -25.01 -3.07 24.63
C SER A 9 -24.02 -4.00 25.33
N THR A 10 -24.31 -5.30 25.34
CA THR A 10 -23.48 -6.36 25.94
C THR A 10 -22.32 -6.76 25.03
N THR A 11 -22.17 -6.07 23.89
CA THR A 11 -21.18 -6.38 22.87
C THR A 11 -20.66 -5.09 22.27
N THR A 12 -19.34 -5.02 22.04
CA THR A 12 -18.71 -3.96 21.25
C THR A 12 -18.05 -4.58 20.02
N LYS A 13 -18.45 -4.13 18.83
CA LYS A 13 -17.92 -4.60 17.54
C LYS A 13 -17.11 -3.49 16.86
N SER A 14 -15.84 -3.78 16.62
CA SER A 14 -14.92 -2.91 15.91
C SER A 14 -14.39 -3.57 14.65
N LYS A 15 -14.14 -2.79 13.61
CA LYS A 15 -13.54 -3.27 12.36
C LYS A 15 -12.43 -2.36 11.88
N VAL A 16 -11.32 -2.92 11.43
CA VAL A 16 -10.29 -2.17 10.70
C VAL A 16 -10.09 -2.86 9.37
N SER A 17 -10.25 -2.11 8.27
CA SER A 17 -10.06 -2.62 6.91
C SER A 17 -8.80 -2.02 6.31
N SER A 18 -7.87 -2.89 5.96
CA SER A 18 -6.58 -2.50 5.40
C SER A 18 -6.62 -2.67 3.88
N LEU A 19 -6.14 -1.67 3.16
CA LEU A 19 -6.00 -1.74 1.70
C LEU A 19 -4.60 -2.23 1.36
N HIS A 20 -4.52 -3.36 0.67
CA HIS A 20 -3.27 -4.00 0.24
C HIS A 20 -3.19 -4.04 -1.28
N LEU A 21 -2.05 -3.69 -1.85
CA LEU A 21 -1.81 -3.85 -3.28
C LEU A 21 -1.74 -5.33 -3.62
N VAL A 22 -2.59 -5.77 -4.56
CA VAL A 22 -2.51 -7.15 -5.07
C VAL A 22 -1.37 -7.32 -6.07
N TYR A 23 -0.92 -6.22 -6.67
CA TYR A 23 0.12 -6.17 -7.69
C TYR A 23 0.87 -4.82 -7.60
N PRO A 24 2.15 -4.74 -8.01
CA PRO A 24 2.83 -3.45 -8.13
C PRO A 24 2.00 -2.43 -8.92
N PRO A 25 2.08 -1.12 -8.60
CA PRO A 25 1.43 -0.10 -9.40
C PRO A 25 1.89 -0.23 -10.86
N ILE A 26 0.95 -0.12 -11.79
CA ILE A 26 1.24 -0.20 -13.23
C ILE A 26 1.01 1.16 -13.87
N SER A 27 1.96 1.63 -14.66
CA SER A 27 1.71 2.78 -15.51
C SER A 27 0.57 2.48 -16.49
N ASN A 28 -0.08 3.54 -16.97
CA ASN A 28 -1.12 3.43 -17.96
C ASN A 28 -0.64 2.77 -19.26
N GLN A 29 0.64 2.95 -19.60
CA GLN A 29 1.28 2.31 -20.74
C GLN A 29 1.50 0.81 -20.51
N GLU A 30 1.99 0.41 -19.33
CA GLU A 30 2.17 -1.01 -18.96
C GLU A 30 0.85 -1.76 -18.91
N ALA A 31 -0.24 -1.12 -18.46
CA ALA A 31 -1.57 -1.70 -18.45
C ALA A 31 -2.04 -2.18 -19.84
N VAL A 32 -1.57 -1.56 -20.93
CA VAL A 32 -1.86 -2.00 -22.30
C VAL A 32 -1.10 -3.30 -22.64
N TRP A 33 0.13 -3.43 -22.16
CA TRP A 33 0.95 -4.63 -22.40
C TRP A 33 0.46 -5.82 -21.57
N MET A 34 0.08 -5.56 -20.32
CA MET A 34 -0.32 -6.60 -19.36
C MET A 34 -1.77 -7.06 -19.52
N GLN A 35 -2.60 -6.38 -20.33
CA GLN A 35 -4.00 -6.77 -20.55
C GLN A 35 -4.12 -8.20 -21.14
N GLN A 36 -3.06 -8.70 -21.78
CA GLN A 36 -3.03 -10.04 -22.40
C GLN A 36 -2.29 -11.08 -21.56
N ASP A 37 -1.80 -10.70 -20.38
CA ASP A 37 -1.07 -11.58 -19.48
C ASP A 37 -2.03 -12.21 -18.47
N ALA A 38 -2.29 -13.51 -18.63
CA ALA A 38 -3.26 -14.23 -17.82
C ALA A 38 -2.87 -14.32 -16.34
N ASP A 39 -1.57 -14.35 -16.02
CA ASP A 39 -1.10 -14.42 -14.64
C ASP A 39 -1.29 -13.07 -13.94
N VAL A 40 -0.97 -11.98 -14.64
CA VAL A 40 -1.23 -10.62 -14.14
C VAL A 40 -2.74 -10.37 -13.99
N GLU A 41 -3.55 -10.80 -14.96
CA GLU A 41 -5.01 -10.72 -14.88
C GLU A 41 -5.53 -11.45 -13.64
N ALA A 42 -5.14 -12.71 -13.42
CA ALA A 42 -5.60 -13.50 -12.29
C ALA A 42 -5.28 -12.84 -10.93
N ILE A 43 -4.13 -12.18 -10.82
CA ILE A 43 -3.74 -11.45 -9.61
C ILE A 43 -4.60 -10.19 -9.43
N ILE A 44 -4.74 -9.36 -10.46
CA ILE A 44 -5.49 -8.09 -10.37
C ILE A 44 -6.98 -8.34 -10.07
N ARG A 45 -7.56 -9.45 -10.56
CA ARG A 45 -8.96 -9.83 -10.31
C ARG A 45 -9.30 -10.05 -8.82
N ARG A 46 -8.30 -10.18 -7.95
CA ARG A 46 -8.50 -10.23 -6.48
C ARG A 46 -8.92 -8.88 -5.88
N SER A 47 -8.79 -7.79 -6.62
CA SER A 47 -9.05 -6.43 -6.14
C SER A 47 -10.40 -5.89 -6.58
N ASP A 48 -11.06 -5.18 -5.67
CA ASP A 48 -12.34 -4.49 -5.92
C ASP A 48 -12.26 -2.98 -5.72
N PHE A 49 -11.14 -2.50 -5.22
CA PHE A 49 -10.86 -1.11 -4.94
C PHE A 49 -9.66 -0.68 -5.76
N TYR A 50 -9.72 0.50 -6.38
CA TYR A 50 -8.60 1.00 -7.16
C TYR A 50 -8.41 2.50 -7.02
N MET A 51 -7.17 2.92 -7.21
CA MET A 51 -6.82 4.32 -7.30
C MET A 51 -6.07 4.59 -8.60
N ILE A 52 -6.23 5.81 -9.11
CA ILE A 52 -5.42 6.35 -10.20
C ILE A 52 -4.68 7.55 -9.63
N ALA A 53 -3.37 7.52 -9.71
CA ALA A 53 -2.52 8.61 -9.26
C ALA A 53 -1.51 8.97 -10.33
N SER A 54 -0.84 10.11 -10.18
CA SER A 54 0.24 10.49 -11.08
C SER A 54 1.47 10.96 -10.31
N ARG A 55 2.63 10.76 -10.93
CA ARG A 55 3.95 11.19 -10.44
C ARG A 55 4.82 11.47 -11.65
N ALA A 56 5.80 12.36 -11.49
CA ALA A 56 6.84 12.53 -12.50
C ALA A 56 7.46 11.18 -12.86
N GLU A 57 7.89 11.09 -14.12
CA GLU A 57 8.43 9.87 -14.68
C GLU A 57 9.64 9.35 -13.86
N ALA A 58 9.60 8.06 -13.51
CA ALA A 58 10.74 7.36 -12.92
C ALA A 58 11.59 6.67 -13.98
N THR A 59 12.91 6.68 -13.80
CA THR A 59 13.87 5.98 -14.67
C THR A 59 15.05 5.42 -13.87
N TYR A 60 15.75 4.45 -14.48
CA TYR A 60 17.06 4.00 -14.06
C TYR A 60 18.14 4.71 -14.87
N GLN A 61 19.18 5.19 -14.19
CA GLN A 61 20.33 5.86 -14.79
C GLN A 61 21.63 5.20 -14.31
N ASP A 62 22.71 5.42 -15.06
CA ASP A 62 24.05 4.95 -14.70
C ASP A 62 24.11 3.44 -14.38
N ILE A 63 23.39 2.62 -15.16
CA ILE A 63 23.30 1.18 -14.93
C ILE A 63 24.64 0.52 -15.21
N THR A 64 25.13 -0.24 -14.23
CA THR A 64 26.38 -0.99 -14.30
C THR A 64 26.15 -2.41 -13.80
N CYS A 65 26.72 -3.39 -14.51
CA CYS A 65 26.64 -4.80 -14.15
C CYS A 65 28.04 -5.29 -13.76
N ASP A 66 28.19 -5.80 -12.54
CA ASP A 66 29.39 -6.51 -12.09
C ASP A 66 29.11 -8.01 -12.10
N HIS A 67 29.63 -8.69 -13.12
CA HIS A 67 29.47 -10.13 -13.29
C HIS A 67 30.25 -10.94 -12.23
N ALA A 68 31.33 -10.41 -11.67
CA ALA A 68 32.10 -11.12 -10.65
C ALA A 68 31.40 -11.05 -9.29
N ALA A 69 30.89 -9.86 -8.93
CA ALA A 69 30.10 -9.66 -7.72
C ALA A 69 28.65 -10.15 -7.85
N GLN A 70 28.17 -10.43 -9.06
CA GLN A 70 26.77 -10.73 -9.37
C GLN A 70 25.83 -9.62 -8.87
N THR A 71 26.17 -8.38 -9.21
CA THR A 71 25.40 -7.19 -8.80
C THR A 71 25.07 -6.28 -9.98
N ILE A 72 23.89 -5.65 -9.94
CA ILE A 72 23.51 -4.56 -10.83
C ILE A 72 23.38 -3.29 -9.99
N SER A 73 24.16 -2.27 -10.29
CA SER A 73 24.11 -0.97 -9.60
C SER A 73 23.59 0.10 -10.53
N PHE A 74 22.68 0.95 -10.06
CA PHE A 74 22.08 2.04 -10.83
C PHE A 74 21.52 3.13 -9.92
N ARG A 75 21.23 4.28 -10.49
CA ARG A 75 20.51 5.36 -9.80
C ARG A 75 19.03 5.31 -10.18
N PHE A 76 18.15 5.23 -9.19
CA PHE A 76 16.72 5.44 -9.37
C PHE A 76 16.44 6.94 -9.36
N VAL A 77 15.75 7.45 -10.39
CA VAL A 77 15.49 8.89 -10.54
C VAL A 77 14.01 9.12 -10.78
N VAL A 78 13.41 10.13 -10.14
CA VAL A 78 12.04 10.59 -10.39
C VAL A 78 12.07 12.07 -10.75
N GLY A 79 11.82 12.38 -12.03
CA GLY A 79 12.04 13.73 -12.56
C GLY A 79 13.41 14.31 -12.18
N ASP A 80 13.45 15.59 -11.83
CA ASP A 80 14.68 16.29 -11.40
C ASP A 80 14.84 16.38 -9.88
N HIS A 81 13.89 15.83 -9.11
CA HIS A 81 13.73 16.16 -7.68
C HIS A 81 14.11 15.03 -6.74
N PHE A 82 14.22 13.81 -7.25
CA PHE A 82 14.59 12.66 -6.45
C PHE A 82 15.59 11.81 -7.18
N SER A 83 16.63 11.40 -6.45
CA SER A 83 17.47 10.30 -6.86
C SER A 83 18.00 9.53 -5.66
N ASP A 84 18.22 8.23 -5.85
CA ASP A 84 18.83 7.36 -4.84
C ASP A 84 19.57 6.21 -5.53
N ASP A 85 20.64 5.74 -4.89
CA ASP A 85 21.46 4.66 -5.42
C ASP A 85 20.85 3.30 -5.03
N VAL A 86 20.81 2.38 -5.98
CA VAL A 86 20.22 1.05 -5.82
C VAL A 86 21.23 0.00 -6.24
N VAL A 87 21.28 -1.09 -5.48
CA VAL A 87 22.03 -2.29 -5.83
C VAL A 87 21.10 -3.48 -5.82
N LEU A 88 21.04 -4.22 -6.93
CA LEU A 88 20.44 -5.54 -6.99
C LEU A 88 21.55 -6.58 -6.82
N ALA A 89 21.56 -7.26 -5.68
CA ALA A 89 22.44 -8.41 -5.43
C ALA A 89 21.77 -9.67 -5.97
N LEU A 90 22.20 -10.11 -7.17
CA LEU A 90 21.55 -11.20 -7.89
C LEU A 90 21.60 -12.50 -7.09
N ASN A 91 22.64 -12.76 -6.31
CA ASN A 91 22.72 -13.98 -5.49
C ASN A 91 21.76 -14.00 -4.29
N ASP A 92 21.16 -12.86 -3.95
CA ASP A 92 20.26 -12.73 -2.81
C ASP A 92 18.79 -12.55 -3.24
N LEU A 93 18.52 -12.44 -4.55
CA LEU A 93 17.16 -12.39 -5.07
C LEU A 93 16.51 -13.79 -4.93
N PRO A 94 15.29 -13.91 -4.37
CA PRO A 94 14.67 -15.22 -4.19
C PRO A 94 14.49 -16.04 -5.48
N THR A 95 14.23 -15.36 -6.59
CA THR A 95 13.99 -15.93 -7.93
C THR A 95 15.25 -16.55 -8.54
N THR A 96 16.38 -15.88 -8.43
CA THR A 96 17.69 -16.36 -8.90
C THR A 96 18.26 -17.43 -7.96
N VAL A 97 18.05 -17.33 -6.64
CA VAL A 97 18.40 -18.38 -5.68
C VAL A 97 17.64 -19.68 -5.99
N ALA A 98 16.36 -19.57 -6.37
CA ALA A 98 15.55 -20.72 -6.79
C ALA A 98 15.98 -21.30 -8.16
N LYS A 99 16.71 -20.53 -8.98
CA LYS A 99 17.23 -20.93 -10.29
C LYS A 99 18.75 -20.67 -10.36
N PRO A 100 19.56 -21.42 -9.60
CA PRO A 100 20.98 -21.15 -9.51
C PRO A 100 21.66 -21.35 -10.86
N GLN A 101 22.29 -20.28 -11.34
CA GLN A 101 23.02 -20.22 -12.60
C GLN A 101 24.46 -19.78 -12.32
N THR A 102 25.38 -20.12 -13.22
CA THR A 102 26.75 -19.60 -13.14
C THR A 102 26.86 -18.16 -13.63
N ALA A 103 25.96 -17.76 -14.52
CA ALA A 103 25.78 -16.39 -14.99
C ALA A 103 24.34 -16.19 -15.44
N PHE A 104 23.83 -14.97 -15.30
CA PHE A 104 22.55 -14.55 -15.86
C PHE A 104 22.79 -13.58 -17.02
N PHE A 105 21.91 -13.62 -18.01
CA PHE A 105 21.84 -12.58 -19.04
C PHE A 105 20.98 -11.42 -18.54
N ILE A 106 21.49 -10.20 -18.67
CA ILE A 106 20.85 -8.99 -18.14
C ILE A 106 20.44 -8.08 -19.30
N GLU A 107 19.15 -7.88 -19.47
CA GLU A 107 18.59 -6.86 -20.35
C GLU A 107 18.28 -5.63 -19.48
N ALA A 108 19.03 -4.55 -19.65
CA ALA A 108 18.87 -3.33 -18.86
C ALA A 108 18.47 -2.15 -19.75
N GLY A 109 17.35 -1.52 -19.41
CA GLY A 109 16.87 -0.28 -20.02
C GLY A 109 16.48 0.75 -18.95
N PRO A 110 16.18 1.99 -19.37
CA PRO A 110 15.89 3.10 -18.45
C PRO A 110 14.59 2.91 -17.64
N LYS A 111 13.78 1.90 -17.96
CA LYS A 111 12.48 1.65 -17.32
C LYS A 111 12.32 0.25 -16.76
N MET A 112 13.23 -0.64 -17.13
CA MET A 112 13.07 -2.05 -16.89
C MET A 112 14.42 -2.74 -16.93
N ILE A 113 14.66 -3.58 -15.94
CA ILE A 113 15.75 -4.54 -15.94
C ILE A 113 15.11 -5.92 -15.94
N ARG A 114 15.58 -6.82 -16.82
CA ARG A 114 15.17 -8.22 -16.87
C ARG A 114 16.39 -9.11 -16.69
N ILE A 115 16.19 -10.16 -15.92
CA ILE A 115 17.19 -11.17 -15.61
C ILE A 115 16.71 -12.46 -16.26
N TRP A 116 17.52 -13.01 -17.15
CA TRP A 116 17.24 -14.21 -17.91
C TRP A 116 18.25 -15.30 -17.60
N THR A 117 17.85 -16.56 -17.79
CA THR A 117 18.79 -17.69 -17.68
C THR A 117 19.89 -17.65 -18.72
N ASP A 118 19.60 -17.15 -19.92
CA ASP A 118 20.53 -16.97 -21.03
C ASP A 118 20.02 -15.86 -21.97
N ASP A 119 20.71 -15.53 -23.06
CA ASP A 119 20.26 -14.53 -24.03
C ASP A 119 18.99 -15.02 -24.77
N PRO A 120 17.82 -14.39 -24.57
CA PRO A 120 16.58 -14.81 -25.21
C PRO A 120 16.53 -14.56 -26.72
N GLN A 121 17.47 -13.79 -27.28
CA GLN A 121 17.60 -13.60 -28.73
C GLN A 121 18.40 -14.73 -29.38
N GLU A 122 19.32 -15.35 -28.64
CA GLU A 122 20.17 -16.44 -29.13
C GLU A 122 19.61 -17.82 -28.75
N ILE A 123 19.00 -17.93 -27.57
CA ILE A 123 18.46 -19.19 -27.02
C ILE A 123 16.94 -19.09 -26.88
N PRO A 124 16.17 -19.82 -27.73
CA PRO A 124 14.71 -19.78 -27.70
C PRO A 124 14.09 -20.22 -26.36
N ASP A 125 14.78 -21.09 -25.63
CA ASP A 125 14.32 -21.62 -24.33
C ASP A 125 14.85 -20.81 -23.14
N ALA A 126 15.41 -19.61 -23.36
CA ALA A 126 15.82 -18.74 -22.26
C ALA A 126 14.60 -18.32 -21.43
N GLU A 127 14.66 -18.57 -20.13
CA GLU A 127 13.57 -18.29 -19.22
C GLU A 127 13.79 -16.94 -18.52
N LEU A 128 12.74 -16.15 -18.41
CA LEU A 128 12.74 -14.95 -17.58
C LEU A 128 12.77 -15.38 -16.11
N VAL A 129 13.79 -14.97 -15.38
CA VAL A 129 14.01 -15.30 -13.97
C VAL A 129 13.39 -14.23 -13.07
N ASP A 130 13.70 -12.96 -13.35
CA ASP A 130 13.11 -11.85 -12.63
C ASP A 130 13.09 -10.56 -13.47
N TRP A 131 12.26 -9.69 -12.96
CA TRP A 131 11.80 -8.41 -13.42
C TRP A 131 11.97 -7.18 -12.54
N PHE A 132 12.41 -6.03 -13.05
CA PHE A 132 12.30 -4.77 -12.28
C PHE A 132 11.85 -3.61 -13.15
N THR A 133 10.53 -3.37 -13.23
CA THR A 133 10.01 -2.05 -13.62
C THR A 133 10.20 -1.06 -12.47
N THR A 134 10.14 0.24 -12.73
CA THR A 134 10.38 1.24 -11.68
C THR A 134 9.42 1.10 -10.50
N GLU A 135 8.15 0.73 -10.77
CA GLU A 135 7.13 0.58 -9.74
C GLU A 135 7.24 -0.75 -8.98
N LYS A 136 7.61 -1.85 -9.66
CA LYS A 136 7.94 -3.11 -8.99
C LYS A 136 9.14 -2.97 -8.09
N LEU A 137 10.18 -2.24 -8.50
CA LEU A 137 11.34 -2.04 -7.63
C LEU A 137 10.93 -1.33 -6.33
N LEU A 138 10.09 -0.29 -6.43
CA LEU A 138 9.52 0.39 -5.27
C LEU A 138 8.67 -0.53 -4.42
N PHE A 139 7.79 -1.31 -5.04
CA PHE A 139 6.92 -2.29 -4.39
C PHE A 139 7.73 -3.39 -3.68
N ASP A 140 8.69 -4.01 -4.37
CA ASP A 140 9.52 -5.06 -3.82
C ASP A 140 10.37 -4.53 -2.66
N ARG A 141 10.93 -3.33 -2.81
CA ARG A 141 11.67 -2.67 -1.74
C ARG A 141 10.77 -2.37 -0.53
N SER A 142 9.55 -1.89 -0.78
CA SER A 142 8.58 -1.57 0.28
C SER A 142 8.05 -2.80 1.00
N HIS A 143 8.18 -3.98 0.41
CA HIS A 143 7.83 -5.29 0.97
C HIS A 143 9.05 -6.05 1.54
N GLY A 144 10.22 -5.41 1.60
CA GLY A 144 11.41 -6.02 2.19
C GLY A 144 11.99 -7.17 1.37
N ARG A 145 11.77 -7.18 0.05
CA ARG A 145 12.35 -8.20 -0.83
C ARG A 145 13.87 -8.23 -0.69
N GLN A 146 14.40 -9.42 -0.47
CA GLN A 146 15.85 -9.66 -0.39
C GLN A 146 16.54 -9.33 -1.71
N GLY A 147 17.84 -9.02 -1.63
CA GLY A 147 18.66 -8.66 -2.78
C GLY A 147 18.49 -7.23 -3.28
N ILE A 148 17.64 -6.39 -2.66
CA ILE A 148 17.56 -4.96 -2.95
C ILE A 148 18.29 -4.17 -1.86
N GLY A 149 19.51 -3.72 -2.18
CA GLY A 149 20.36 -2.89 -1.34
C GLY A 149 20.29 -1.40 -1.71
N GLY A 150 20.75 -0.55 -0.78
CA GLY A 150 20.61 0.90 -0.92
C GLY A 150 19.15 1.33 -0.85
N PHE A 151 18.77 2.23 -1.76
CA PHE A 151 17.42 2.77 -1.93
C PHE A 151 16.75 3.16 -0.60
N ALA A 152 17.48 3.86 0.26
CA ALA A 152 17.05 4.16 1.63
C ALA A 152 15.84 5.11 1.66
N ASN A 153 15.74 6.00 0.66
CA ASN A 153 14.69 7.03 0.59
C ASN A 153 13.53 6.65 -0.33
N TYR A 154 13.33 5.35 -0.60
CA TYR A 154 12.30 4.84 -1.52
C TYR A 154 10.88 5.37 -1.23
N ARG A 155 10.55 5.68 0.04
CA ARG A 155 9.24 6.25 0.41
C ARG A 155 9.01 7.65 -0.16
N GLN A 156 10.06 8.44 -0.32
CA GLN A 156 9.94 9.75 -0.98
C GLN A 156 9.65 9.56 -2.47
N ALA A 157 10.31 8.59 -3.11
CA ALA A 157 9.99 8.20 -4.49
C ALA A 157 8.55 7.67 -4.62
N ALA A 158 8.05 6.90 -3.66
CA ALA A 158 6.68 6.37 -3.63
C ALA A 158 5.62 7.42 -3.19
N THR A 159 5.77 8.67 -3.65
CA THR A 159 4.80 9.76 -3.42
C THR A 159 4.10 10.11 -4.72
N TYR A 160 2.77 10.06 -4.73
CA TYR A 160 1.93 10.26 -5.91
C TYR A 160 0.82 11.28 -5.61
N ASP A 161 0.38 12.00 -6.63
CA ASP A 161 -0.82 12.82 -6.53
C ASP A 161 -2.03 11.99 -6.92
N LEU A 162 -2.95 11.80 -5.97
CA LEU A 162 -4.15 11.01 -6.15
C LEU A 162 -5.16 11.76 -7.02
N LEU A 163 -5.46 11.18 -8.18
CA LEU A 163 -6.36 11.77 -9.17
C LEU A 163 -7.79 11.23 -9.05
N TYR A 164 -7.91 9.94 -8.75
CA TYR A 164 -9.19 9.25 -8.71
C TYR A 164 -9.16 8.05 -7.76
N VAL A 165 -10.27 7.83 -7.06
CA VAL A 165 -10.56 6.61 -6.29
C VAL A 165 -11.84 5.99 -6.84
N GLY A 166 -11.87 4.67 -7.02
CA GLY A 166 -13.08 3.99 -7.43
C GLY A 166 -13.10 2.52 -7.04
N ILE A 167 -14.25 1.90 -7.31
CA ILE A 167 -14.51 0.50 -6.97
C ILE A 167 -15.18 -0.25 -8.12
N ALA A 168 -15.02 -1.57 -8.11
CA ALA A 168 -15.79 -2.50 -8.94
C ALA A 168 -17.08 -2.92 -8.21
N LYS A 169 -18.18 -2.20 -8.46
CA LYS A 169 -19.51 -2.55 -7.90
C LYS A 169 -20.03 -3.90 -8.40
N VAL A 170 -19.69 -4.25 -9.65
CA VAL A 170 -19.98 -5.52 -10.30
C VAL A 170 -18.69 -5.96 -10.98
N GLY A 171 -18.36 -7.25 -10.89
CA GLY A 171 -17.06 -7.78 -11.31
C GLY A 171 -15.94 -7.35 -10.37
N ASP A 172 -14.77 -7.10 -10.94
CA ASP A 172 -13.52 -6.75 -10.26
C ASP A 172 -12.80 -5.54 -10.92
N THR A 173 -11.67 -5.16 -10.36
CA THR A 173 -10.87 -4.03 -10.86
C THR A 173 -10.31 -4.27 -12.26
N PHE A 174 -9.96 -5.50 -12.63
CA PHE A 174 -9.42 -5.80 -13.96
C PHE A 174 -10.46 -5.45 -15.03
N ASP A 175 -11.67 -5.98 -14.89
CA ASP A 175 -12.76 -5.70 -15.83
C ASP A 175 -13.05 -4.20 -15.90
N ARG A 176 -13.04 -3.52 -14.74
CA ARG A 176 -13.48 -2.13 -14.64
C ARG A 176 -12.44 -1.13 -15.12
N LEU A 177 -11.16 -1.37 -14.82
CA LEU A 177 -10.07 -0.40 -14.97
C LEU A 177 -9.14 -0.74 -16.15
N ILE A 178 -8.86 -2.03 -16.34
CA ILE A 178 -7.90 -2.51 -17.34
C ILE A 178 -8.61 -2.82 -18.64
N ASP A 179 -9.62 -3.68 -18.62
CA ASP A 179 -10.31 -4.15 -19.83
C ASP A 179 -11.29 -3.11 -20.40
N ASN A 180 -12.19 -2.58 -19.57
CA ASN A 180 -13.23 -1.62 -19.99
C ASN A 180 -12.90 -0.16 -19.64
N GLY A 181 -11.62 0.18 -19.45
CA GLY A 181 -11.10 1.40 -18.82
C GLY A 181 -11.37 2.74 -19.53
N HIS A 182 -12.62 3.07 -19.82
CA HIS A 182 -12.92 4.06 -20.86
C HIS A 182 -13.15 5.48 -20.36
N LYS A 183 -13.80 5.76 -19.21
CA LYS A 183 -14.20 7.15 -18.94
C LYS A 183 -13.24 7.95 -18.06
N ALA A 184 -13.00 7.50 -16.82
CA ALA A 184 -12.16 8.25 -15.88
C ALA A 184 -10.69 8.26 -16.35
N ARG A 185 -10.16 7.08 -16.69
CA ARG A 185 -8.81 6.90 -17.24
C ARG A 185 -8.57 7.75 -18.49
N GLN A 186 -9.45 7.71 -19.51
CA GLN A 186 -9.29 8.58 -20.70
C GLN A 186 -9.42 10.07 -20.37
N THR A 187 -10.31 10.45 -19.44
CA THR A 187 -10.44 11.85 -19.00
C THR A 187 -9.12 12.33 -18.38
N ILE A 188 -8.52 11.54 -17.49
CA ILE A 188 -7.22 11.82 -16.86
C ILE A 188 -6.14 11.98 -17.94
N LEU A 189 -5.98 10.99 -18.82
CA LEU A 189 -4.97 11.04 -19.88
C LEU A 189 -5.12 12.22 -20.84
N SER A 190 -6.34 12.75 -21.00
CA SER A 190 -6.61 13.88 -21.89
C SER A 190 -6.44 15.25 -21.22
N ASN A 191 -6.45 15.32 -19.89
CA ASN A 191 -6.49 16.60 -19.15
C ASN A 191 -5.31 16.80 -18.20
N GLU A 192 -4.63 15.73 -17.77
CA GLU A 192 -3.44 15.87 -16.94
C GLU A 192 -2.30 16.48 -17.75
N PRO A 193 -1.57 17.46 -17.18
CA PRO A 193 -0.34 17.94 -17.77
C PRO A 193 0.75 16.88 -17.62
N GLN A 194 1.69 16.89 -18.57
CA GLN A 194 2.98 16.24 -18.39
C GLN A 194 3.69 16.85 -17.16
N ARG A 195 4.25 16.01 -16.30
CA ARG A 195 4.95 16.39 -15.08
C ARG A 195 6.45 16.52 -15.30
N TYR A 196 7.02 15.66 -16.15
CA TYR A 196 8.44 15.69 -16.52
C TYR A 196 8.63 15.92 -18.02
N PRO A 197 9.47 16.88 -18.45
CA PRO A 197 9.69 17.17 -19.87
C PRO A 197 10.15 15.94 -20.66
N GLY A 198 9.40 15.62 -21.72
CA GLY A 198 9.67 14.48 -22.60
C GLY A 198 8.91 13.19 -22.25
N ALA A 199 8.37 13.06 -21.03
CA ALA A 199 7.58 11.90 -20.61
C ALA A 199 6.18 11.86 -21.27
N ARG A 200 5.61 10.68 -21.50
CA ARG A 200 4.18 10.62 -21.87
C ARG A 200 3.35 10.69 -20.60
N VAL A 201 2.19 11.35 -20.63
CA VAL A 201 1.23 11.33 -19.51
C VAL A 201 0.86 9.89 -19.13
N SER A 202 0.85 8.97 -20.11
CA SER A 202 0.66 7.53 -19.87
C SER A 202 1.76 6.87 -19.01
N ASP A 203 2.99 7.36 -19.08
CA ASP A 203 4.13 6.84 -18.30
C ASP A 203 4.20 7.46 -16.89
N GLU A 204 3.40 8.51 -16.66
CA GLU A 204 3.30 9.28 -15.41
C GLU A 204 1.98 9.06 -14.67
N THR A 205 1.06 8.29 -15.27
CA THR A 205 -0.23 7.92 -14.69
C THR A 205 -0.18 6.46 -14.26
N TYR A 206 -0.41 6.20 -12.97
CA TYR A 206 -0.27 4.89 -12.35
C TYR A 206 -1.62 4.37 -11.84
N LEU A 207 -1.85 3.08 -12.03
CA LEU A 207 -3.04 2.35 -11.62
C LEU A 207 -2.67 1.47 -10.43
N PHE A 208 -3.46 1.59 -9.36
CA PHE A 208 -3.27 0.86 -8.12
C PHE A 208 -4.49 -0.04 -7.90
N ALA A 209 -4.25 -1.33 -7.73
CA ALA A 209 -5.27 -2.35 -7.55
C ALA A 209 -5.18 -2.88 -6.12
N PHE A 210 -6.23 -2.66 -5.32
CA PHE A 210 -6.25 -2.98 -3.89
C PHE A 210 -7.28 -4.06 -3.54
N GLU A 211 -6.84 -5.06 -2.78
CA GLU A 211 -7.74 -5.87 -1.97
C GLU A 211 -8.00 -5.18 -0.63
N VAL A 212 -9.21 -5.35 -0.11
CA VAL A 212 -9.63 -4.77 1.17
C VAL A 212 -9.79 -5.90 2.17
N GLU A 213 -8.85 -5.98 3.12
CA GLU A 213 -8.79 -7.02 4.14
C GLU A 213 -9.27 -6.48 5.49
N PRO A 214 -10.41 -6.95 6.02
CA PRO A 214 -10.92 -6.51 7.31
C PRO A 214 -10.53 -7.45 8.44
N VAL A 215 -10.08 -6.83 9.53
CA VAL A 215 -9.98 -7.46 10.85
C VAL A 215 -11.18 -7.02 11.69
N MET A 216 -11.94 -7.99 12.18
CA MET A 216 -13.10 -7.76 13.05
C MET A 216 -12.76 -8.15 14.49
N MET A 217 -13.06 -7.26 15.42
CA MET A 217 -12.85 -7.46 16.86
C MET A 217 -14.20 -7.32 17.57
N THR A 218 -14.59 -8.35 18.30
CA THR A 218 -15.81 -8.35 19.10
C THR A 218 -15.45 -8.55 20.56
N SER A 219 -15.82 -7.59 21.40
CA SER A 219 -15.72 -7.70 22.86
C SER A 219 -17.09 -7.98 23.43
N TYR A 220 -17.18 -8.92 24.36
CA TYR A 220 -18.42 -9.30 25.03
C TYR A 220 -18.34 -8.93 26.51
N SER A 221 -19.44 -8.46 27.07
CA SER A 221 -19.56 -8.27 28.51
C SER A 221 -19.57 -9.62 29.23
N LEU A 222 -19.25 -9.61 30.53
CA LEU A 222 -19.17 -10.82 31.35
C LEU A 222 -20.51 -11.58 31.45
N ASP A 223 -21.62 -10.87 31.26
CA ASP A 223 -22.99 -11.39 31.30
C ASP A 223 -23.54 -11.75 29.91
N HIS A 224 -22.71 -11.68 28.85
CA HIS A 224 -23.14 -12.03 27.51
C HIS A 224 -23.48 -13.52 27.39
N VAL A 225 -24.64 -13.80 26.78
CA VAL A 225 -25.08 -15.17 26.49
C VAL A 225 -24.71 -15.50 25.06
N PHE A 226 -23.76 -16.43 24.88
CA PHE A 226 -23.34 -16.90 23.57
C PHE A 226 -24.39 -17.83 22.97
N ASP A 227 -24.75 -17.58 21.71
CA ASP A 227 -25.61 -18.41 20.87
C ASP A 227 -24.97 -18.68 19.49
N GLU A 228 -25.67 -19.43 18.62
CA GLU A 228 -25.15 -19.78 17.30
C GLU A 228 -24.91 -18.55 16.40
N SER A 229 -25.74 -17.51 16.52
CA SER A 229 -25.59 -16.26 15.75
C SER A 229 -24.42 -15.40 16.22
N THR A 230 -23.92 -15.65 17.44
CA THR A 230 -22.83 -14.88 18.05
C THR A 230 -21.52 -15.00 17.27
N PHE A 231 -21.34 -16.11 16.55
CA PHE A 231 -20.14 -16.41 15.77
C PHE A 231 -20.38 -16.34 14.26
N GLU A 232 -21.58 -15.96 13.79
CA GLU A 232 -21.84 -15.78 12.36
C GLU A 232 -21.23 -14.44 11.90
N PRO A 233 -20.17 -14.48 11.07
CA PRO A 233 -19.59 -13.25 10.56
C PRO A 233 -20.55 -12.63 9.54
N ASN A 234 -21.11 -11.46 9.86
CA ASN A 234 -21.82 -10.64 8.87
C ASN A 234 -20.80 -9.95 7.95
N TYR A 235 -20.19 -10.73 7.06
CA TYR A 235 -19.14 -10.28 6.15
C TYR A 235 -19.70 -9.85 4.80
N GLU A 236 -19.93 -8.55 4.64
CA GLU A 236 -20.43 -7.95 3.40
C GLU A 236 -19.31 -7.20 2.66
N HIS A 237 -18.41 -7.95 2.01
CA HIS A 237 -17.21 -7.41 1.35
C HIS A 237 -17.48 -6.16 0.48
N LYS A 238 -18.47 -6.24 -0.43
CA LYS A 238 -18.79 -5.13 -1.33
C LYS A 238 -19.28 -3.87 -0.60
N ARG A 239 -19.93 -3.99 0.57
CA ARG A 239 -20.29 -2.84 1.41
C ARG A 239 -19.08 -2.24 2.11
N ILE A 240 -18.12 -3.06 2.53
CA ILE A 240 -16.86 -2.59 3.12
C ILE A 240 -16.06 -1.79 2.07
N VAL A 241 -15.91 -2.35 0.86
CA VAL A 241 -15.26 -1.68 -0.27
C VAL A 241 -15.97 -0.37 -0.65
N ALA A 242 -17.31 -0.40 -0.72
CA ALA A 242 -18.10 0.78 -1.05
C ALA A 242 -18.06 1.86 0.04
N ASP A 243 -17.86 1.51 1.30
CA ASP A 243 -17.68 2.50 2.36
C ASP A 243 -16.25 3.06 2.38
N ALA A 244 -15.23 2.21 2.14
CA ALA A 244 -13.85 2.65 1.94
C ALA A 244 -13.74 3.70 0.83
N GLU A 245 -14.42 3.49 -0.32
CA GLU A 245 -14.45 4.47 -1.42
C GLU A 245 -14.91 5.85 -0.91
N LYS A 246 -16.02 5.85 -0.17
CA LYS A 246 -16.60 7.09 0.37
C LYS A 246 -15.68 7.74 1.39
N ALA A 247 -15.03 6.96 2.25
CA ALA A 247 -14.08 7.46 3.23
C ALA A 247 -12.93 8.22 2.56
N PHE A 248 -12.23 7.58 1.62
CA PHE A 248 -11.11 8.18 0.90
C PHE A 248 -11.54 9.37 0.03
N VAL A 249 -12.65 9.25 -0.69
CA VAL A 249 -13.13 10.33 -1.58
C VAL A 249 -13.64 11.53 -0.80
N SER A 250 -14.35 11.32 0.31
CA SER A 250 -14.84 12.42 1.16
C SER A 250 -13.70 13.17 1.83
N LEU A 251 -12.69 12.44 2.32
CA LEU A 251 -11.51 13.00 2.97
C LEU A 251 -10.60 13.73 1.97
N LEU A 252 -10.14 13.04 0.93
CA LEU A 252 -9.09 13.52 0.03
C LEU A 252 -9.62 14.31 -1.16
N LYS A 253 -10.89 14.14 -1.53
CA LYS A 253 -11.55 14.80 -2.67
C LYS A 253 -10.68 14.84 -3.93
N PRO A 254 -10.31 13.68 -4.49
CA PRO A 254 -9.47 13.62 -5.70
C PRO A 254 -10.12 14.38 -6.86
N GLN A 255 -9.31 15.02 -7.69
CA GLN A 255 -9.75 15.97 -8.72
C GLN A 255 -10.79 15.38 -9.70
N TYR A 256 -10.64 14.09 -10.05
CA TYR A 256 -11.49 13.46 -11.07
C TYR A 256 -12.67 12.69 -10.47
N ASN A 257 -12.82 12.63 -9.15
CA ASN A 257 -14.02 12.10 -8.51
C ASN A 257 -15.18 13.10 -8.61
N ARG A 258 -16.20 12.77 -9.43
CA ARG A 258 -17.39 13.63 -9.58
C ARG A 258 -18.31 13.61 -8.36
N GLN A 259 -18.40 12.47 -7.70
CA GLN A 259 -19.18 12.29 -6.48
C GLN A 259 -18.24 12.39 -5.28
N LEU A 260 -18.48 13.35 -4.38
CA LEU A 260 -17.61 13.64 -3.24
C LEU A 260 -18.19 13.23 -1.88
N PHE A 261 -19.33 12.52 -1.88
CA PHE A 261 -19.97 11.96 -0.68
C PHE A 261 -20.07 12.93 0.52
N LYS A 262 -20.58 14.15 0.30
CA LYS A 262 -20.65 15.22 1.32
C LYS A 262 -21.36 14.86 2.64
N ASN A 263 -22.15 13.79 2.65
CA ASN A 263 -22.90 13.31 3.82
C ASN A 263 -22.25 12.07 4.48
N TYR A 264 -21.06 11.64 4.05
CA TYR A 264 -20.32 10.56 4.70
C TYR A 264 -20.15 10.86 6.21
N PRO A 265 -20.41 9.90 7.11
CA PRO A 265 -20.51 8.45 6.88
C PRO A 265 -21.89 7.97 6.41
N LYS A 266 -22.92 8.82 6.45
CA LYS A 266 -24.31 8.44 6.14
C LYS A 266 -24.47 8.03 4.68
N GLY A 267 -24.81 6.76 4.44
CA GLY A 267 -25.05 6.19 3.12
C GLY A 267 -25.78 4.87 3.19
N VAL A 268 -26.47 4.50 2.10
CA VAL A 268 -27.30 3.26 2.04
C VAL A 268 -26.51 2.02 1.66
N ASP A 269 -25.41 2.19 0.93
CA ASP A 269 -24.55 1.12 0.39
C ASP A 269 -23.20 1.02 1.11
N GLY A 270 -23.02 1.75 2.23
CA GLY A 270 -21.84 1.69 3.10
C GLY A 270 -22.08 0.91 4.39
N LEU A 271 -21.24 1.15 5.40
CA LEU A 271 -21.31 0.52 6.72
C LEU A 271 -22.10 1.33 7.75
N TYR A 272 -22.53 2.55 7.41
CA TYR A 272 -23.36 3.34 8.31
C TYR A 272 -24.68 2.62 8.65
N GLY A 273 -25.00 2.55 9.95
CA GLY A 273 -26.16 1.81 10.46
C GLY A 273 -25.99 0.28 10.48
N SER A 274 -24.77 -0.23 10.25
CA SER A 274 -24.43 -1.61 10.57
C SER A 274 -24.32 -1.84 12.08
N ASP A 275 -24.00 -3.06 12.49
CA ASP A 275 -23.81 -3.47 13.88
C ASP A 275 -22.40 -3.16 14.43
N PHE A 276 -21.56 -2.44 13.67
CA PHE A 276 -20.25 -1.98 14.14
C PHE A 276 -20.39 -0.68 14.93
N ASP A 277 -19.90 -0.67 16.17
CA ASP A 277 -19.76 0.56 16.97
C ASP A 277 -18.69 1.48 16.37
N ARG A 278 -17.62 0.88 15.87
CA ARG A 278 -16.52 1.58 15.20
C ARG A 278 -16.02 0.80 13.99
N TYR A 279 -15.69 1.50 12.93
CA TYR A 279 -14.96 0.91 11.81
C TYR A 279 -13.93 1.87 11.22
N GLY A 280 -12.92 1.37 10.54
CA GLY A 280 -11.87 2.22 9.98
C GLY A 280 -11.17 1.64 8.77
N TYR A 281 -10.39 2.51 8.12
CA TYR A 281 -9.66 2.26 6.88
C TYR A 281 -8.24 2.77 6.98
N ASN A 282 -7.29 2.01 6.43
CA ASN A 282 -5.90 2.43 6.30
C ASN A 282 -5.34 1.93 4.97
N LEU A 283 -4.16 2.42 4.61
CA LEU A 283 -3.42 1.96 3.45
C LEU A 283 -2.18 1.19 3.94
N CYS A 284 -2.19 -0.13 3.78
CA CYS A 284 -1.14 -1.01 4.29
C CYS A 284 0.02 -1.14 3.30
N GLU A 285 0.45 0.00 2.76
CA GLU A 285 1.51 0.11 1.76
C GLU A 285 2.41 1.29 2.09
N ASN A 286 3.73 1.18 1.87
CA ASN A 286 4.67 2.27 2.14
C ASN A 286 4.71 3.31 1.01
N LEU A 287 3.56 3.87 0.66
CA LEU A 287 3.38 4.96 -0.32
C LEU A 287 2.65 6.16 0.29
N THR A 288 2.73 7.30 -0.38
CA THR A 288 2.04 8.54 0.01
C THR A 288 1.18 9.05 -1.12
N LEU A 289 -0.05 9.45 -0.79
CA LEU A 289 -1.02 10.02 -1.71
C LEU A 289 -1.31 11.48 -1.34
N ASN A 290 -1.13 12.39 -2.28
CA ASN A 290 -1.42 13.82 -2.11
C ASN A 290 -2.65 14.23 -2.91
N THR A 291 -3.41 15.18 -2.38
CA THR A 291 -4.39 15.96 -3.14
C THR A 291 -4.32 17.42 -2.70
N ALA A 292 -5.06 18.30 -3.38
CA ALA A 292 -5.23 19.69 -2.93
C ALA A 292 -5.93 19.82 -1.55
N ASN A 293 -6.57 18.75 -1.05
CA ASN A 293 -7.30 18.77 0.21
C ASN A 293 -6.57 18.08 1.36
N GLY A 294 -5.43 17.44 1.10
CA GLY A 294 -4.65 16.79 2.14
C GLY A 294 -3.71 15.73 1.61
N ARG A 295 -3.11 15.02 2.55
CA ARG A 295 -2.21 13.89 2.30
C ARG A 295 -2.73 12.68 3.07
N PHE A 296 -2.58 11.50 2.47
CA PHE A 296 -2.77 10.23 3.14
C PHE A 296 -1.51 9.37 2.98
N ARG A 297 -0.84 9.11 4.09
CA ARG A 297 0.36 8.25 4.13
C ARG A 297 -0.05 6.83 4.46
N GLY A 298 0.44 5.86 3.71
CA GLY A 298 0.33 4.45 4.10
C GLY A 298 1.51 3.99 4.96
N GLY A 299 1.30 2.89 5.67
CA GLY A 299 2.28 2.31 6.58
C GLY A 299 2.17 0.79 6.61
N ARG A 300 3.26 0.12 6.21
CA ARG A 300 3.42 -1.32 6.23
C ARG A 300 4.64 -1.67 7.05
N ASP A 301 4.42 -2.47 8.09
CA ASP A 301 5.48 -3.09 8.86
C ASP A 301 6.11 -4.24 8.05
N LEU A 302 7.43 -4.24 7.95
CA LEU A 302 8.16 -5.20 7.11
C LEU A 302 8.21 -6.60 7.72
N GLU A 303 8.17 -6.72 9.04
CA GLU A 303 8.30 -8.01 9.73
C GLU A 303 6.97 -8.76 9.73
N THR A 304 5.88 -8.05 10.03
CA THR A 304 4.55 -8.63 10.18
C THR A 304 3.75 -8.59 8.89
N GLY A 305 4.07 -7.67 7.98
CA GLY A 305 3.22 -7.40 6.82
C GLY A 305 1.86 -6.80 7.20
N PHE A 306 1.75 -6.23 8.39
CA PHE A 306 0.55 -5.53 8.87
C PHE A 306 0.76 -4.02 8.85
N ILE A 307 -0.29 -3.31 9.24
CA ILE A 307 -0.29 -1.86 9.35
C ILE A 307 0.73 -1.41 10.39
N SER A 308 1.38 -0.27 10.12
CA SER A 308 2.29 0.36 11.08
C SER A 308 1.77 1.74 11.50
N ASN A 309 2.25 2.23 12.65
CA ASN A 309 1.95 3.59 13.13
C ASN A 309 2.56 4.69 12.24
N GLU A 310 3.31 4.31 11.21
CA GLU A 310 3.82 5.22 10.17
C GLU A 310 2.76 5.58 9.11
N GLY A 311 1.60 4.90 9.13
CA GLY A 311 0.46 5.14 8.25
C GLY A 311 -0.63 5.97 8.92
N ASP A 312 -1.37 6.69 8.10
CA ASP A 312 -2.60 7.38 8.47
C ASP A 312 -3.78 6.39 8.52
N ALA A 313 -4.82 6.76 9.27
CA ALA A 313 -6.04 5.96 9.36
C ALA A 313 -7.29 6.84 9.38
N ILE A 314 -8.39 6.32 8.82
CA ILE A 314 -9.73 6.91 8.93
C ILE A 314 -10.53 6.03 9.89
N PHE A 315 -11.18 6.62 10.88
CA PHE A 315 -12.12 5.91 11.75
C PHE A 315 -13.48 6.58 11.74
N VAL A 316 -14.51 5.76 11.85
CA VAL A 316 -15.91 6.16 11.93
C VAL A 316 -16.53 5.59 13.20
N GLU A 317 -17.21 6.45 13.95
CA GLU A 317 -17.97 6.10 15.15
C GLU A 317 -19.27 6.91 15.16
N GLY A 318 -20.39 6.21 14.94
CA GLY A 318 -21.69 6.83 14.70
C GLY A 318 -21.67 7.79 13.51
N ASP A 319 -21.90 9.08 13.78
CA ASP A 319 -21.90 10.17 12.78
C ASP A 319 -20.51 10.81 12.58
N THR A 320 -19.53 10.42 13.39
CA THR A 320 -18.23 11.09 13.45
C THR A 320 -17.22 10.37 12.58
N VAL A 321 -16.47 11.12 11.77
CA VAL A 321 -15.33 10.64 10.98
C VAL A 321 -14.08 11.34 11.48
N GLN A 322 -13.06 10.57 11.82
CA GLN A 322 -11.78 11.07 12.30
C GLN A 322 -10.67 10.58 11.37
N HIS A 323 -9.81 11.51 10.95
CA HIS A 323 -8.56 11.20 10.25
C HIS A 323 -7.42 11.31 11.26
N PHE A 324 -6.74 10.19 11.48
CA PHE A 324 -5.55 10.10 12.30
C PHE A 324 -4.32 10.19 11.39
N VAL A 325 -3.44 11.12 11.70
CA VAL A 325 -2.26 11.45 10.91
C VAL A 325 -1.01 10.92 11.63
N SER A 326 -0.26 10.07 10.93
CA SER A 326 1.01 9.55 11.42
C SER A 326 2.01 10.66 11.74
N GLY A 327 2.74 10.52 12.84
CA GLY A 327 3.69 11.51 13.34
C GLY A 327 3.05 12.72 14.01
N VAL A 328 1.72 12.88 13.96
CA VAL A 328 0.96 13.89 14.70
C VAL A 328 0.17 13.22 15.82
N ASP A 329 -0.74 12.31 15.45
CA ASP A 329 -1.57 11.56 16.40
C ASP A 329 -0.83 10.33 16.96
N PHE A 330 0.18 9.85 16.22
CA PHE A 330 1.09 8.78 16.62
C PHE A 330 2.54 9.29 16.56
N PRO A 331 3.05 9.96 17.61
CA PRO A 331 4.44 10.42 17.64
C PRO A 331 5.42 9.23 17.57
N ALA A 332 6.53 9.42 16.86
CA ALA A 332 7.54 8.37 16.60
C ALA A 332 8.25 7.83 17.86
N ASP A 333 8.10 8.51 19.01
CA ASP A 333 8.90 8.29 20.22
C ASP A 333 8.43 7.12 21.12
N TYR A 334 7.55 6.24 20.66
CA TYR A 334 7.26 5.01 21.42
C TYR A 334 8.41 3.98 21.40
N GLY A 335 9.54 4.30 20.75
CA GLY A 335 10.75 3.47 20.66
C GLY A 335 11.92 3.85 21.56
N ALA A 336 11.83 4.91 22.37
CA ALA A 336 12.84 5.12 23.41
C ALA A 336 12.60 4.08 24.52
N PRO A 337 13.53 3.15 24.80
CA PRO A 337 13.36 2.26 25.95
C PRO A 337 13.17 3.15 27.18
N ALA A 338 12.13 2.84 27.96
CA ALA A 338 11.94 3.49 29.25
C ALA A 338 13.30 3.45 29.98
N PRO A 339 13.76 4.56 30.58
CA PRO A 339 14.99 4.54 31.35
C PRO A 339 14.88 3.40 32.34
N ALA A 340 15.88 2.51 32.34
CA ALA A 340 15.89 1.34 33.20
C ALA A 340 15.55 1.79 34.63
N PRO A 341 14.64 1.09 35.34
CA PRO A 341 14.38 1.41 36.73
C PRO A 341 15.72 1.40 37.48
N PRO A 342 15.97 2.36 38.40
CA PRO A 342 17.22 2.40 39.14
C PRO A 342 17.46 1.04 39.79
N SER A 343 18.64 0.46 39.52
CA SER A 343 19.01 -0.85 40.05
C SER A 343 18.91 -0.81 41.57
N ILE A 344 18.12 -1.73 42.14
CA ILE A 344 17.90 -1.82 43.60
C ILE A 344 19.12 -2.48 44.30
N ASP A 345 20.21 -2.75 43.58
CA ASP A 345 21.41 -3.44 44.09
C ASP A 345 22.66 -2.54 44.12
N GLU A 346 22.53 -1.29 44.57
CA GLU A 346 23.69 -0.62 45.20
C GLU A 346 23.48 -0.61 46.72
N PRO A 347 24.24 -1.43 47.48
CA PRO A 347 24.27 -1.27 48.93
C PRO A 347 24.85 0.12 49.27
N PRO A 348 24.36 0.77 50.34
CA PRO A 348 24.84 2.09 50.73
C PRO A 348 26.36 2.06 50.93
N SER A 349 27.05 2.98 50.27
CA SER A 349 28.47 3.20 50.47
C SER A 349 28.71 3.55 51.94
N ASP A 350 29.60 2.78 52.58
CA ASP A 350 29.98 3.00 53.97
C ASP A 350 30.54 4.41 54.17
N PRO A 351 30.24 5.07 55.30
CA PRO A 351 30.77 6.39 55.60
C PRO A 351 32.30 6.33 55.80
N PRO A 352 33.02 7.41 55.42
CA PRO A 352 34.47 7.42 55.47
C PRO A 352 34.97 7.28 56.91
N THR A 353 35.79 6.27 57.14
CA THR A 353 36.57 6.12 58.39
C THR A 353 37.62 7.22 58.45
N ALA A 354 37.56 8.03 59.50
CA ALA A 354 38.59 8.98 59.85
C ALA A 354 39.84 8.23 60.35
N SER A 355 40.98 8.43 59.70
CA SER A 355 42.34 8.20 60.22
C SER A 355 43.32 9.09 59.49
#